data_AF-A0A3D5PY06-F1
#
_entry.id   AF-A0A3D5PY06-F1
#
_cell.length_a   1.000
_cell.length_b   1.000
_cell.length_c   1.000
_cell.angle_alpha   90.00
_cell.angle_beta   90.00
_cell.angle_gamma   90.00
#
_symmetry.space_group_name_H-M   'P 1'
#
loop_
_entity.id
_entity.type
_entity.pdbx_description
1 polymer ?
#
loop_
_entity_poly.entity_id
_entity_poly.type
_entity_poly.pdbx_seq_one_letter_code
_entity_poly.pdbx_strand_id
1 'polypeptide(L)' 'MMANRSIRPGLYAITDSRLTSGDSLVTAVEAALRGGATLVQYRDKQAD' A
#
# COMPACT_ATOMS: atom_id res chain seq x y z
N MET A 1 -19.78 7.38 -15.21
CA MET A 1 -18.81 6.53 -15.93
C MET A 1 -17.46 6.66 -15.23
N MET A 2 -17.07 5.69 -14.41
CA MET A 2 -15.75 5.70 -13.75
C MET A 2 -14.70 5.25 -14.75
N ALA A 3 -13.66 6.06 -14.97
CA ALA A 3 -12.55 5.69 -15.84
C ALA A 3 -11.79 4.52 -15.21
N ASN A 4 -11.63 3.42 -15.96
CA ASN A 4 -10.76 2.32 -15.56
C ASN A 4 -9.32 2.82 -15.55
N ARG A 5 -8.77 3.06 -14.36
CA ARG A 5 -7.37 3.50 -14.21
C ARG A 5 -6.48 2.30 -14.41
N SER A 6 -5.83 2.22 -15.57
CA SER A 6 -4.75 1.26 -15.78
C SER A 6 -3.64 1.54 -14.76
N ILE A 7 -3.28 0.53 -13.97
CA ILE A 7 -2.20 0.62 -12.99
C ILE A 7 -0.88 0.53 -13.74
N ARG A 8 0.04 1.44 -13.42
CA ARG A 8 1.38 1.43 -14.02
C ARG A 8 2.13 0.16 -13.57
N PRO A 9 2.77 -0.58 -14.49
CA PRO A 9 3.63 -1.70 -14.13
C PRO A 9 4.72 -1.23 -13.16
N GLY A 10 5.03 -2.04 -12.15
CA GLY A 10 6.06 -1.71 -11.17
C GLY A 10 5.88 -2.48 -9.87
N LEU A 11 6.64 -2.08 -8.85
CA LEU A 11 6.61 -2.73 -7.55
C LEU A 11 5.26 -2.50 -6.87
N TYR A 12 4.58 -3.60 -6.53
CA TYR A 12 3.33 -3.59 -5.80
C TYR A 12 3.57 -4.03 -4.35
N ALA A 13 3.42 -3.10 -3.40
CA ALA A 13 3.54 -3.37 -1.97
C ALA A 13 2.17 -3.62 -1.31
N ILE A 14 2.13 -4.52 -0.33
CA ILE A 14 0.92 -4.85 0.44
C ILE A 14 1.26 -4.73 1.92
N THR A 15 0.45 -3.99 2.67
CA THR A 15 0.64 -3.81 4.13
C THR A 15 0.10 -5.03 4.88
N ASP A 16 0.47 -5.15 6.15
CA ASP A 16 -0.14 -6.11 7.06
C ASP A 16 -0.46 -5.40 8.38
N SER A 17 -1.68 -5.58 8.90
CA SER A 17 -2.13 -4.85 10.08
C SER A 17 -1.40 -5.25 11.37
N ARG A 18 -0.62 -6.33 11.39
CA ARG A 18 0.25 -6.71 12.51
C ARG A 18 1.70 -6.25 12.33
N LEU A 19 2.22 -6.29 11.10
CA LEU A 19 3.61 -5.93 10.80
C LEU A 19 3.82 -4.43 10.54
N THR A 20 2.79 -3.74 10.06
CA THR A 20 2.79 -2.31 9.71
C THR A 20 1.59 -1.62 10.35
N SER A 21 1.46 -1.75 11.67
CA SER A 21 0.34 -1.22 12.45
C SER A 21 0.51 0.28 12.76
N GLY A 22 -0.62 0.98 12.91
CA GLY A 22 -0.69 2.35 13.45
C GLY A 22 0.39 3.29 12.92
N ASP A 23 1.25 3.75 13.83
CA ASP A 23 2.33 4.72 13.58
C ASP A 23 3.37 4.25 12.56
N SER A 24 3.56 2.93 12.42
CA SER A 24 4.52 2.37 11.45
C SER A 24 3.97 2.33 10.02
N LEU A 25 2.64 2.35 9.85
CA LEU A 25 2.01 2.25 8.54
C LEU A 25 2.44 3.38 7.62
N VAL A 26 2.29 4.63 8.08
CA VAL A 26 2.60 5.83 7.28
C VAL A 26 4.08 5.82 6.88
N THR A 27 4.96 5.54 7.84
CA THR A 27 6.41 5.47 7.60
C THR A 27 6.79 4.37 6.61
N ALA A 28 6.19 3.18 6.75
CA ALA A 28 6.42 2.05 5.85
C ALA A 28 5.93 2.32 4.42
N VAL A 29 4.74 2.92 4.28
CA VAL A 29 4.18 3.32 2.99
C VAL A 29 5.06 4.38 2.33
N GLU A 30 5.50 5.39 3.08
CA GLU A 30 6.37 6.44 2.57
C GLU A 30 7.72 5.88 2.09
N ALA A 31 8.31 4.96 2.86
CA ALA A 31 9.54 4.27 2.46
C ALA A 31 9.33 3.44 1.19
N ALA A 32 8.22 2.70 1.07
CA ALA A 32 7.91 1.91 -0.13
C ALA A 32 7.76 2.79 -1.37
N LEU A 33 7.07 3.94 -1.24
CA LEU A 33 6.92 4.91 -2.33
C LEU A 33 8.27 5.50 -2.75
N ARG A 34 9.10 5.94 -1.79
CA ARG A 34 10.47 6.39 -2.07
C ARG A 34 11.33 5.31 -2.71
N GLY A 35 11.10 4.04 -2.36
CA GLY A 35 11.76 2.87 -2.92
C GLY A 35 11.26 2.45 -4.30
N GLY A 36 10.24 3.12 -4.85
CA GLY A 36 9.75 2.88 -6.21
C GLY A 36 8.49 2.00 -6.31
N ALA A 37 7.75 1.79 -5.21
CA ALA A 37 6.42 1.20 -5.28
C ALA A 37 5.50 2.05 -6.18
N THR A 38 4.86 1.42 -7.16
CA THR A 38 3.89 2.07 -8.05
C THR A 38 2.45 1.90 -7.56
N LEU A 39 2.24 0.93 -6.67
CA LEU A 39 0.97 0.67 -6.00
C LEU A 39 1.25 0.20 -4.58
N VAL A 40 0.45 0.67 -3.62
CA VAL A 40 0.46 0.18 -2.24
C VAL A 40 -0.97 -0.18 -1.85
N GLN A 41 -1.20 -1.41 -1.40
CA GLN A 41 -2.48 -1.84 -0.87
C GLN A 41 -2.44 -1.83 0.65
N TYR A 42 -3.35 -1.05 1.24
CA TYR A 42 -3.71 -1.22 2.63
C TYR A 42 -4.50 -2.52 2.77
N ARG A 43 -3.97 -3.48 3.54
CA ARG A 43 -4.66 -4.72 3.85
C ARG A 43 -4.80 -4.87 5.35
N ASP A 44 -6.04 -4.84 5.79
CA ASP A 44 -6.45 -5.25 7.11
C ASP A 44 -7.43 -6.41 6.99
N LYS A 45 -7.05 -7.57 7.51
CA LYS A 45 -7.88 -8.79 7.50
C LYS A 45 -8.79 -8.89 8.73
N GLN A 46 -8.66 -7.97 9.67
CA GLN A 46 -9.41 -7.96 10.93
C GLN A 46 -10.32 -6.73 11.06
N ALA A 47 -10.29 -5.82 10.09
CA ALA A 47 -11.28 -4.76 9.98
C ALA A 47 -12.57 -5.36 9.41
N ASP A 48 -13.63 -5.37 10.22
CA ASP A 48 -14.99 -5.75 9.84
C ASP A 48 -15.58 -4.80 8.77
#